data_AF-A0A537JTF7-F1
#
_entry.id   AF-A0A537JTF7-F1
#
_cell.length_a   1.000
_cell.length_b   1.000
_cell.length_c   1.000
_cell.angle_alpha   90.00
_cell.angle_beta   90.00
_cell.angle_gamma   90.00
#
_symmetry.space_group_name_H-M   'P 1'
#
loop_
_entity.id
_entity.type
_entity.pdbx_description
1 polymer ?
#
loop_
_entity_poly.entity_id
_entity_poly.type
_entity_poly.pdbx_seq_one_letter_code
_entity_poly.pdbx_strand_id
1 'polypeptide(L)'
;MKCAGIVVRNKNEQKENYVFLSIGTGGNPTPKVSFKKTVENKSKAFAGKADNMNSWLRLEKKGNKLIAFYKSVSDNEDKKIGEYSGDWLNSEIQIGFAVYAGFPGDGPKMKPDMKAEFTGIKIEMQ
;
A
#
# COMPACT_ATOMS: atom_id res chain seq x y z
N MET A 1 -13.60 -1.57 -4.21
CA MET A 1 -12.16 -1.86 -4.37
C MET A 1 -11.67 -2.57 -3.11
N LYS A 2 -10.91 -3.65 -3.27
CA LYS A 2 -10.37 -4.44 -2.14
C LYS A 2 -8.85 -4.50 -2.25
N CYS A 3 -8.13 -4.05 -1.23
CA CYS A 3 -6.67 -4.10 -1.19
C CYS A 3 -6.11 -4.09 0.24
N ALA A 4 -4.89 -4.57 0.39
CA ALA A 4 -4.17 -4.62 1.66
C ALA A 4 -2.68 -4.37 1.43
N GLY A 5 -2.00 -3.76 2.41
CA GLY A 5 -0.56 -3.54 2.30
C GLY A 5 0.00 -2.59 3.35
N ILE A 6 1.10 -1.92 3.00
CA ILE A 6 1.88 -1.06 3.88
C ILE A 6 1.46 0.40 3.68
N VAL A 7 1.10 1.07 4.78
CA VAL A 7 0.79 2.50 4.80
C VAL A 7 1.88 3.28 5.54
N VAL A 8 2.26 4.42 4.99
CA VAL A 8 3.10 5.44 5.63
C VAL A 8 2.28 6.71 5.67
N ARG A 9 2.08 7.29 6.86
CA ARG A 9 1.26 8.51 7.01
C ARG A 9 1.90 9.53 7.93
N ASN A 10 1.61 10.81 7.71
CA ASN A 10 1.87 11.84 8.70
C ASN A 10 0.82 11.76 9.81
N LYS A 11 1.26 11.79 11.07
CA LYS A 11 0.39 11.73 12.25
C LYS A 11 -0.28 13.08 12.57
N ASN A 12 0.38 14.19 12.25
CA ASN A 12 0.14 15.48 12.89
C ASN A 12 -0.44 16.55 11.95
N GLU A 13 -0.77 16.23 10.71
CA GLU A 13 -1.32 17.19 9.76
C GLU A 13 -2.87 17.21 9.74
N GLN A 14 -3.45 18.42 9.64
CA GLN A 14 -4.89 18.60 9.42
C GLN A 14 -5.36 18.02 8.07
N LYS A 15 -4.46 17.95 7.08
CA LYS A 15 -4.74 17.37 5.76
C LYS A 15 -4.12 15.98 5.66
N GLU A 16 -4.82 15.07 4.98
CA GLU A 16 -4.38 13.68 4.91
C GLU A 16 -3.18 13.54 3.96
N ASN A 17 -2.01 13.23 4.54
CA ASN A 17 -0.80 12.90 3.81
C ASN A 17 -0.42 11.45 4.09
N TYR A 18 -0.52 10.60 3.07
CA TYR A 18 -0.10 9.22 3.17
C TYR A 18 0.35 8.63 1.85
N VAL A 19 1.10 7.55 1.98
CA VAL A 19 1.48 6.64 0.92
C VAL A 19 0.98 5.26 1.28
N PHE A 20 0.35 4.56 0.34
CA PHE A 20 -0.16 3.21 0.51
C PHE A 20 0.33 2.33 -0.63
N LEU A 21 1.26 1.43 -0.30
CA LEU A 21 1.68 0.34 -1.17
C LEU A 21 0.80 -0.88 -0.84
N SER A 22 0.06 -1.39 -1.82
CA SER A 22 -0.92 -2.44 -1.59
C SER A 22 -1.01 -3.44 -2.72
N ILE A 23 -1.55 -4.62 -2.42
CA ILE A 23 -2.00 -5.61 -3.39
C ILE A 23 -3.52 -5.76 -3.31
N GLY A 24 -4.18 -5.92 -4.45
CA GLY A 24 -5.63 -6.08 -4.50
C GLY A 24 -6.21 -6.07 -5.91
N THR A 25 -7.53 -5.84 -5.98
CA THR A 25 -8.33 -5.95 -7.21
C THR A 25 -8.44 -4.64 -8.00
N GLY A 26 -8.30 -3.50 -7.33
CA GLY A 26 -8.42 -2.18 -7.98
C GLY A 26 -9.71 -2.01 -8.82
N GLY A 27 -10.81 -2.63 -8.39
CA GLY A 27 -12.12 -2.54 -9.06
C GLY A 27 -12.46 -3.66 -10.05
N ASN A 28 -11.55 -4.60 -10.34
CA ASN A 28 -11.84 -5.79 -11.14
C ASN A 28 -11.15 -7.04 -10.56
N PRO A 29 -11.50 -8.27 -10.94
CA PRO A 29 -10.95 -9.47 -10.31
C PRO A 29 -9.43 -9.67 -10.49
N THR A 30 -8.77 -8.90 -11.37
CA THR A 30 -7.34 -9.06 -11.66
C THR A 30 -6.47 -8.58 -10.51
N PRO A 31 -5.50 -9.39 -10.05
CA PRO A 31 -4.52 -8.95 -9.06
C PRO A 31 -3.67 -7.79 -9.58
N LYS A 32 -3.53 -6.78 -8.73
CA LYS A 32 -2.75 -5.56 -8.99
C LYS A 32 -1.96 -5.21 -7.76
N VAL A 33 -0.70 -4.85 -7.99
CA VAL A 33 0.05 -4.07 -7.02
C VAL A 33 -0.23 -2.59 -7.30
N SER A 34 -0.41 -1.79 -6.25
CA SER A 34 -0.76 -0.38 -6.34
C SER A 34 0.07 0.46 -5.39
N PHE A 35 0.61 1.56 -5.89
CA PHE A 35 1.29 2.58 -5.12
C PHE A 35 0.46 3.87 -5.18
N LYS A 36 -0.29 4.13 -4.11
CA LYS A 36 -1.13 5.32 -3.96
C LYS A 36 -0.41 6.34 -3.10
N LYS A 37 -0.40 7.60 -3.54
CA LYS A 37 0.02 8.74 -2.74
C LYS A 37 -1.12 9.73 -2.61
N THR A 38 -1.30 10.26 -1.42
CA THR A 38 -2.27 11.30 -1.12
C THR A 38 -1.52 12.46 -0.48
N VAL A 39 -1.68 13.64 -1.07
CA VAL A 39 -1.05 14.89 -0.61
C VAL A 39 -2.12 15.96 -0.62
N GLU A 40 -2.33 16.60 0.53
CA GLU A 40 -3.38 17.63 0.69
C GLU A 40 -4.75 17.15 0.15
N ASN A 41 -5.15 15.93 0.50
CA ASN A 41 -6.39 15.27 0.06
C ASN A 41 -6.47 14.91 -1.44
N LYS A 42 -5.44 15.20 -2.24
CA LYS A 42 -5.37 14.79 -3.65
C LYS A 42 -4.63 13.48 -3.79
N SER A 43 -5.29 12.49 -4.38
CA SER A 43 -4.74 11.14 -4.55
C SER A 43 -4.25 10.89 -5.98
N LYS A 44 -3.08 10.29 -6.12
CA LYS A 44 -2.58 9.71 -7.38
C LYS A 44 -2.14 8.27 -7.12
N ALA A 45 -2.58 7.35 -7.98
CA ALA A 45 -2.20 5.94 -7.87
C ALA A 45 -1.48 5.47 -9.13
N PHE A 46 -0.47 4.64 -8.93
CA PHE A 46 0.19 3.85 -9.96
C PHE A 46 -0.15 2.39 -9.71
N ALA A 47 -0.51 1.64 -10.74
CA ALA A 47 -0.85 0.23 -10.61
C ALA A 47 -0.07 -0.60 -11.62
N GLY A 48 0.48 -1.72 -11.17
CA GLY A 48 1.08 -2.76 -11.99
C GLY A 48 0.25 -4.04 -11.91
N LYS A 49 0.36 -4.89 -12.93
CA LYS A 49 -0.18 -6.25 -12.85
C LYS A 49 0.61 -7.06 -11.81
N ALA A 50 -0.10 -7.85 -11.02
CA ALA A 50 0.49 -8.88 -10.17
C ALA A 50 0.00 -10.24 -10.67
N ASP A 51 0.82 -11.28 -10.53
CA ASP A 51 0.47 -12.62 -11.01
C ASP A 51 -0.55 -13.30 -10.09
N ASN A 52 -0.55 -12.95 -8.81
CA ASN A 52 -1.41 -13.51 -7.77
C ASN A 52 -1.66 -12.47 -6.67
N MET A 53 -2.56 -12.78 -5.72
CA MET A 53 -2.87 -11.90 -4.57
C MET A 53 -1.89 -12.04 -3.40
N ASN A 54 -0.87 -12.88 -3.55
CA ASN A 54 0.15 -13.15 -2.53
C ASN A 54 1.49 -12.58 -2.99
N SER A 55 1.98 -11.52 -2.36
CA SER A 55 3.23 -10.90 -2.78
C SER A 55 3.96 -10.27 -1.60
N TRP A 56 5.27 -10.17 -1.76
CA TRP A 56 6.12 -9.39 -0.88
C TRP A 56 6.00 -7.92 -1.26
N LEU A 57 5.78 -7.07 -0.26
CA LEU A 57 5.75 -5.62 -0.40
C LEU A 57 6.91 -5.04 0.41
N ARG A 58 7.63 -4.08 -0.18
CA ARG A 58 8.77 -3.43 0.46
C ARG A 58 8.71 -1.93 0.21
N LEU A 59 8.86 -1.15 1.29
CA LEU A 59 9.04 0.29 1.24
C LEU A 59 10.40 0.64 1.82
N GLU A 60 11.16 1.44 1.08
CA GLU A 60 12.40 2.03 1.56
C GLU A 60 12.22 3.53 1.73
N LYS A 61 12.65 4.07 2.87
CA LYS A 61 12.76 5.51 3.08
C LYS A 61 14.21 5.94 2.98
N LYS A 62 14.51 6.97 2.17
CA LYS A 62 15.83 7.60 2.04
C LYS A 62 15.65 9.11 2.09
N GLY A 63 15.93 9.73 3.24
CA GLY A 63 15.63 11.14 3.48
C GLY A 63 14.14 11.43 3.30
N ASN A 64 13.79 12.38 2.43
CA ASN A 64 12.41 12.75 2.10
C ASN A 64 11.80 11.91 0.97
N LYS A 65 12.39 10.76 0.62
CA LYS A 65 11.94 9.89 -0.47
C LYS A 65 11.49 8.53 0.04
N LEU A 66 10.36 8.05 -0.47
CA LEU A 66 9.88 6.67 -0.37
C LEU A 66 10.03 5.97 -1.72
N ILE A 67 10.56 4.75 -1.71
CA ILE A 67 10.68 3.89 -2.88
C ILE A 67 9.89 2.61 -2.60
N ALA A 68 8.98 2.28 -3.51
CA ALA A 68 8.09 1.14 -3.38
C ALA A 68 8.50 0.02 -4.33
N PHE A 69 8.63 -1.16 -3.74
CA PHE A 69 8.98 -2.40 -4.42
C PHE A 69 7.96 -3.49 -4.10
N TYR A 70 7.88 -4.45 -5.00
CA TYR A 70 7.11 -5.67 -4.81
C TYR A 70 7.78 -6.83 -5.52
N LYS A 71 7.49 -8.05 -5.07
CA LYS A 71 7.85 -9.25 -5.82
C LYS A 71 6.86 -10.37 -5.55
N SER A 72 6.71 -11.25 -6.55
CA SER A 72 5.93 -12.48 -6.36
C SER A 72 6.64 -13.42 -5.37
N VAL A 73 5.94 -14.45 -4.90
CA VAL A 73 6.53 -15.45 -4.00
C VAL A 73 7.66 -16.25 -4.69
N SER A 74 7.56 -16.44 -6.01
CA SER A 74 8.56 -17.15 -6.82
C SER A 74 9.67 -16.26 -7.36
N ASP A 75 9.53 -14.94 -7.25
CA ASP A 75 10.52 -14.00 -7.78
C ASP A 75 11.68 -13.83 -6.79
N ASN A 76 12.91 -13.85 -7.31
CA ASN A 76 14.10 -13.56 -6.52
C ASN A 76 14.39 -12.06 -6.41
N GLU A 77 13.91 -11.27 -7.39
CA GLU A 77 14.23 -9.85 -7.51
C GLU A 77 13.03 -8.96 -7.19
N ASP A 78 13.31 -7.86 -6.50
CA ASP A 78 12.34 -6.81 -6.19
C ASP A 78 12.08 -5.94 -7.44
N LYS A 79 10.81 -5.83 -7.83
CA LYS A 79 10.34 -4.94 -8.91
C LYS A 79 9.93 -3.60 -8.33
N LYS A 80 10.49 -2.51 -8.84
CA LYS A 80 10.10 -1.14 -8.45
C LYS A 80 8.75 -0.77 -9.10
N ILE A 81 7.78 -0.37 -8.28
CA ILE A 81 6.48 0.13 -8.78
C ILE A 81 6.42 1.67 -8.82
N GLY A 82 7.15 2.34 -7.94
CA GLY A 82 7.08 3.79 -7.87
C GLY A 82 7.97 4.39 -6.80
N GLU A 83 7.99 5.72 -6.81
CA GLU A 83 8.65 6.51 -5.80
C GLU A 83 7.87 7.80 -5.53
N TYR A 84 8.07 8.35 -4.35
CA TYR A 84 7.46 9.59 -3.91
C TYR A 84 8.45 10.37 -3.06
N SER A 85 8.58 11.67 -3.34
CA SER A 85 9.30 12.61 -2.48
C SER A 85 8.32 13.63 -1.91
N GLY A 86 8.46 13.96 -0.63
CA GLY A 86 7.62 14.93 0.05
C GLY A 86 8.20 15.36 1.37
N ASP A 87 8.14 16.65 1.69
CA ASP A 87 8.82 17.23 2.85
C ASP A 87 8.30 16.71 4.18
N TRP A 88 7.01 16.32 4.24
CA TRP A 88 6.42 15.71 5.43
C TRP A 88 7.08 14.39 5.83
N LEU A 89 7.80 13.71 4.92
CA LEU A 89 8.56 12.51 5.23
C LEU A 89 9.77 12.79 6.12
N ASN A 90 10.17 14.06 6.31
CA ASN A 90 11.21 14.44 7.28
C ASN A 90 10.67 14.63 8.70
N SER A 91 9.35 14.53 8.90
CA SER A 91 8.70 14.62 10.20
C SER A 91 8.44 13.24 10.81
N GLU A 92 7.81 13.19 11.99
CA GLU A 92 7.34 11.94 12.60
C GLU A 92 6.31 11.27 11.67
N ILE A 93 6.67 10.09 11.15
CA ILE A 93 5.79 9.27 10.32
C ILE A 93 5.32 8.04 11.08
N GLN A 94 4.12 7.57 10.76
CA GLN A 94 3.61 6.29 11.20
C GLN A 94 3.67 5.29 10.04
N ILE A 95 4.18 4.10 10.32
CA ILE A 95 4.25 2.99 9.37
C ILE A 95 3.44 1.84 9.94
N GLY A 96 2.61 1.22 9.11
CA GLY A 96 1.83 0.08 9.53
C GLY A 96 1.18 -0.64 8.36
N PHE A 97 0.25 -1.52 8.70
CA PHE A 97 -0.54 -2.26 7.73
C PHE A 97 -1.95 -1.67 7.65
N ALA A 98 -2.50 -1.64 6.44
CA ALA A 98 -3.86 -1.21 6.21
C ALA A 98 -4.57 -2.18 5.27
N VAL A 99 -5.87 -2.36 5.53
CA VAL A 99 -6.79 -3.09 4.66
C VAL A 99 -7.91 -2.14 4.28
N TYR A 100 -8.24 -2.09 3.00
CA TYR A 100 -9.35 -1.32 2.47
C TYR A 100 -10.27 -2.25 1.70
N ALA A 101 -11.53 -2.29 2.12
CA ALA A 101 -12.61 -2.97 1.42
C ALA A 101 -13.76 -1.98 1.24
N GLY A 102 -13.96 -1.53 0.00
CA GLY A 102 -15.15 -0.78 -0.38
C GLY A 102 -16.30 -1.73 -0.65
N PHE A 103 -17.31 -1.70 0.22
CA PHE A 103 -18.56 -2.46 0.10
C PHE A 103 -19.63 -1.56 -0.52
N PRO A 104 -20.03 -1.75 -1.78
CA PRO A 104 -21.28 -1.17 -2.25
C PRO A 104 -22.39 -1.85 -1.44
N GLY A 105 -23.08 -1.11 -0.57
CA GLY A 105 -24.07 -1.67 0.34
C GLY A 105 -25.18 -2.43 -0.40
N ASP A 106 -25.55 -3.59 0.15
CA ASP A 106 -26.93 -4.10 0.25
C ASP A 106 -26.91 -5.45 0.98
N GLY A 107 -27.17 -5.43 2.30
CA GLY A 107 -27.62 -6.62 3.05
C GLY A 107 -26.89 -6.94 4.37
N PRO A 108 -27.62 -7.17 5.49
CA PRO A 108 -27.07 -7.44 6.82
C PRO A 108 -26.50 -8.88 7.02
N LYS A 109 -26.22 -9.62 5.93
CA LYS A 109 -25.85 -11.06 5.99
C LYS A 109 -24.72 -11.47 5.03
N MET A 110 -23.63 -10.71 4.92
CA MET A 110 -22.46 -11.16 4.17
C MET A 110 -21.31 -11.57 5.08
N LYS A 111 -20.74 -12.76 4.79
CA LYS A 111 -19.45 -13.23 5.31
C LYS A 111 -18.36 -12.19 4.99
N PRO A 112 -17.24 -12.14 5.73
CA PRO A 112 -16.11 -11.27 5.37
C PRO A 112 -15.72 -11.53 3.92
N ASP A 113 -15.80 -10.48 3.10
CA ASP A 113 -15.60 -10.56 1.65
C ASP A 113 -14.14 -10.38 1.24
N MET A 114 -13.26 -10.25 2.25
CA MET A 114 -11.83 -10.10 2.18
C MET A 114 -11.18 -10.59 3.48
N LYS A 115 -10.10 -11.36 3.35
CA LYS A 115 -9.13 -11.63 4.42
C LYS A 115 -7.77 -11.17 3.89
N ALA A 116 -7.04 -10.40 4.69
CA ALA A 116 -5.64 -10.09 4.46
C ALA A 116 -4.81 -10.73 5.56
N GLU A 117 -3.71 -11.37 5.19
CA GLU A 117 -2.76 -11.97 6.12
C GLU A 117 -1.39 -11.36 5.86
N PHE A 118 -0.78 -10.82 6.92
CA PHE A 118 0.52 -10.19 6.86
C PHE A 118 1.52 -11.12 7.56
N THR A 119 2.49 -11.63 6.80
CA THR A 119 3.54 -12.53 7.31
C THR A 119 4.92 -12.01 6.92
N GLY A 120 5.97 -12.54 7.56
CA GLY A 120 7.36 -12.22 7.21
C GLY A 120 7.72 -10.73 7.39
N ILE A 121 7.20 -10.08 8.43
CA ILE A 121 7.42 -8.66 8.70
C ILE A 121 8.88 -8.44 9.08
N LYS A 122 9.55 -7.53 8.36
CA LYS A 122 10.93 -7.12 8.63
C LYS A 122 11.01 -5.60 8.65
N ILE A 123 11.55 -5.05 9.75
CA ILE A 123 11.85 -3.62 9.89
C ILE A 123 13.35 -3.51 10.16
N GLU A 124 14.06 -2.80 9.30
CA GLU A 124 15.51 -2.58 9.43
C GLU A 124 15.77 -1.08 9.56
N MET A 125 16.65 -0.73 10.50
CA MET A 125 17.21 0.60 10.62
C MET A 125 18.58 0.57 9.95
N GLN A 126 18.79 1.44 8.96
CA GLN A 126 20.10 1.68 8.35
C GLN A 126 20.76 2.89 8.96
#